data_AF-A0A8T4KG49-F1
#
_entry.id   AF-A0A8T4KG49-F1
#
_cell.length_a   1.000
_cell.length_b   1.000
_cell.length_c   1.000
_cell.angle_alpha   90.00
_cell.angle_beta   90.00
_cell.angle_gamma   90.00
#
_symmetry.space_group_name_H-M   'P 1'
#
loop_
_entity.id
_entity.type
_entity.pdbx_description
1 polymer ?
#
loop_
_entity_poly.entity_id
_entity_poly.type
_entity_poly.pdbx_seq_one_letter_code
_entity_poly.pdbx_strand_id
1 'polypeptide(L)' 'VSIHPFTDGNGRLSRLLMNYILKKNGYPEINIYIKDRNNYLRAVRKANDGDYQMICDFACRTLLKNYDFLKAQ' A
#
# COMPACT_ATOMS: atom_id res chain seq x y z
N VAL A 1 3.20 8.53 3.99
CA VAL A 1 2.36 8.93 5.14
C VAL A 1 2.89 10.27 5.55
N SER A 2 2.16 11.33 5.22
CA SER A 2 2.64 12.71 5.37
C SER A 2 2.28 13.26 6.76
N ILE A 3 1.03 13.08 7.17
CA ILE A 3 0.54 13.51 8.49
C ILE A 3 0.69 12.36 9.49
N HIS A 4 1.24 12.64 10.68
CA HIS A 4 1.48 11.68 11.75
C HIS A 4 0.76 12.10 13.03
N PRO A 5 -0.57 11.92 13.11
CA PRO A 5 -1.36 12.43 14.24
C PRO A 5 -1.24 11.58 15.51
N PHE A 6 -0.67 10.38 15.44
CA PHE A 6 -0.51 9.46 16.58
C PHE A 6 0.97 9.23 16.91
N THR A 7 1.27 8.90 18.17
CA THR A 7 2.64 8.56 18.63
C THR A 7 3.21 7.33 17.93
N ASP A 8 2.38 6.33 17.65
CA ASP A 8 2.71 5.13 16.87
C ASP A 8 1.44 4.67 16.13
N GLY A 9 1.59 3.78 15.15
CA GLY A 9 0.48 3.14 14.46
C GLY A 9 0.08 3.83 13.15
N ASN A 10 0.61 5.01 12.84
CA ASN A 10 0.28 5.76 11.62
C ASN A 10 0.38 4.90 10.36
N GLY A 11 1.46 4.12 10.21
CA GLY A 11 1.63 3.23 9.07
C GLY A 11 0.63 2.06 9.04
N ARG A 12 0.26 1.51 10.20
CA ARG A 12 -0.74 0.43 10.32
C ARG A 12 -2.13 0.95 9.93
N LEU A 13 -2.53 2.10 10.48
CA LEU A 13 -3.81 2.73 10.16
C LEU A 13 -3.89 3.17 8.70
N SER A 14 -2.81 3.73 8.14
CA SER A 14 -2.78 4.12 6.72
C SER A 14 -3.00 2.93 5.79
N ARG A 15 -2.39 1.77 6.08
CA ARG A 15 -2.60 0.54 5.30
C ARG A 15 -4.02 -0.01 5.49
N LEU A 16 -4.54 0.02 6.71
CA LEU A 16 -5.90 -0.40 6.98
C LEU A 16 -6.90 0.46 6.20
N LEU A 17 -6.74 1.78 6.20
CA LEU A 17 -7.58 2.71 5.45
C LEU A 17 -7.48 2.47 3.93
N MET A 18 -6.27 2.25 3.42
CA MET A 18 -6.05 1.89 2.01
C MET A 18 -6.83 0.62 1.64
N ASN A 19 -6.69 -0.46 2.42
CA ASN A 19 -7.39 -1.71 2.16
C ASN A 19 -8.91 -1.58 2.35
N TYR A 20 -9.38 -0.75 3.29
CA TYR A 20 -10.79 -0.43 3.44
C TYR A 20 -11.37 0.21 2.17
N ILE A 21 -10.68 1.20 1.59
CA ILE A 21 -11.10 1.85 0.33
C ILE A 21 -11.10 0.85 -0.83
N LEU A 22 -10.06 0.03 -0.97
CA LEU A 22 -9.98 -0.99 -2.01
C LEU A 22 -11.16 -1.97 -1.92
N LYS A 23 -11.40 -2.52 -0.73
CA LYS A 23 -12.48 -3.47 -0.47
C LYS A 23 -13.85 -2.87 -0.73
N LYS A 24 -14.09 -1.62 -0.33
CA LYS A 24 -15.34 -0.90 -0.60
C LYS A 24 -15.63 -0.76 -2.09
N ASN A 25 -14.59 -0.75 -2.93
CA ASN A 25 -14.70 -0.67 -4.38
C ASN A 25 -14.53 -2.03 -5.09
N GLY A 26 -14.58 -3.15 -4.36
CA GLY A 26 -14.51 -4.50 -4.95
C GLY A 26 -13.11 -4.96 -5.37
N TYR A 27 -12.06 -4.25 -4.95
CA TYR A 27 -10.68 -4.62 -5.23
C TYR A 27 -10.10 -5.53 -4.14
N PRO A 28 -9.14 -6.41 -4.50
CA PRO A 28 -8.43 -7.21 -3.51
C PRO A 28 -7.59 -6.33 -2.57
N GLU A 29 -7.34 -6.84 -1.37
CA GLU A 29 -6.48 -6.16 -0.40
C GLU A 29 -5.02 -6.21 -0.82
N ILE A 30 -4.24 -5.20 -0.46
CA ILE A 30 -2.79 -5.14 -0.67
C ILE A 30 -2.10 -5.58 0.62
N ASN A 31 -1.33 -6.66 0.53
CA ASN A 31 -0.48 -7.15 1.61
C ASN A 31 0.99 -6.80 1.34
N ILE A 32 1.63 -6.17 2.31
CA ILE A 32 3.04 -5.78 2.23
C ILE A 32 3.86 -6.82 2.98
N TYR A 33 4.44 -7.77 2.23
CA TYR A 33 5.27 -8.83 2.80
C TYR A 33 6.60 -8.28 3.34
N ILE A 34 7.18 -9.00 4.31
CA ILE A 34 8.45 -8.60 4.96
C ILE A 34 9.55 -8.38 3.92
N LYS A 35 9.64 -9.23 2.89
CA LYS A 35 10.59 -9.11 1.77
C LYS A 35 10.47 -7.78 1.01
N ASP A 36 9.27 -7.20 0.96
CA ASP A 36 8.96 -5.97 0.22
C ASP A 36 9.03 -4.71 1.11
N ARG A 37 9.23 -4.87 2.43
CA ARG A 37 9.22 -3.77 3.40
C ARG A 37 10.16 -2.64 3.01
N ASN A 38 11.38 -2.96 2.57
CA ASN A 38 12.36 -1.93 2.21
C ASN A 38 11.95 -1.15 0.95
N ASN A 39 11.34 -1.82 -0.04
CA ASN A 39 10.82 -1.18 -1.24
C ASN A 39 9.65 -0.26 -0.91
N TYR A 40 8.70 -0.74 -0.11
CA TYR A 40 7.58 0.05 0.37
C TYR A 40 8.04 1.29 1.14
N LEU A 41 8.96 1.16 2.09
CA LEU A 41 9.47 2.30 2.87
C LEU A 41 10.25 3.31 2.02
N ARG A 42 10.90 2.87 0.93
CA ARG A 42 11.50 3.79 -0.04
C ARG A 42 10.43 4.55 -0.81
N ALA A 43 9.40 3.86 -1.29
CA ALA A 43 8.28 4.47 -2.00
C ALA A 43 7.53 5.49 -1.13
N VAL A 44 7.30 5.18 0.16
CA VAL A 44 6.69 6.11 1.12
C VAL A 44 7.54 7.36 1.33
N ARG A 45 8.87 7.22 1.40
CA ARG A 45 9.78 8.37 1.54
C ARG A 45 9.72 9.27 0.31
N LYS A 46 9.81 8.71 -0.89
CA LYS A 46 9.64 9.47 -2.15
C LYS A 46 8.31 10.20 -2.23
N ALA A 47 7.22 9.53 -1.83
CA ALA A 47 5.90 10.15 -1.78
C ALA A 47 5.81 11.31 -0.77
N ASN A 48 6.56 11.24 0.33
CA ASN A 48 6.63 12.35 1.29
C ASN A 48 7.41 13.55 0.73
N ASP A 49 8.32 13.33 -0.23
CA ASP A 49 9.04 14.38 -0.97
C ASP A 49 8.21 14.93 -2.16
N GLY A 50 6.97 14.47 -2.34
CA GLY A 50 6.06 14.87 -3.42
C GLY A 50 6.11 14.00 -4.68
N ASP A 51 6.99 13.00 -4.72
CA ASP A 51 7.09 12.03 -5.83
C ASP A 51 6.27 10.77 -5.51
N TYR A 52 5.04 10.74 -6.00
CA TYR A 52 4.09 9.65 -5.75
C TYR A 52 4.24 8.45 -6.70
N GLN A 53 5.05 8.55 -7.75
CA GLN A 53 5.06 7.55 -8.81
C GLN A 53 5.45 6.16 -8.27
N MET A 54 6.47 6.12 -7.42
CA MET A 54 6.97 4.85 -6.87
C MET A 54 5.96 4.14 -5.96
N ILE A 55 5.14 4.90 -5.20
CA ILE A 55 4.14 4.30 -4.31
C ILE A 55 2.91 3.83 -5.10
N CYS A 56 2.51 4.57 -6.14
CA CYS A 56 1.47 4.15 -7.07
C CYS A 56 1.87 2.85 -7.79
N ASP A 57 3.09 2.80 -8.35
CA ASP A 57 3.60 1.59 -9.02
C ASP A 57 3.65 0.39 -8.08
N PHE A 58 4.12 0.59 -6.84
CA PHE A 58 4.14 -0.47 -5.83
C PHE A 58 2.73 -1.01 -5.54
N ALA A 59 1.76 -0.11 -5.36
CA ALA A 59 0.38 -0.47 -5.10
C ALA A 59 -0.26 -1.20 -6.28
N CYS A 60 -0.15 -0.64 -7.50
CA CYS A 60 -0.70 -1.24 -8.72
C CYS A 60 -0.14 -2.64 -8.98
N ARG A 61 1.19 -2.82 -8.89
CA ARG A 61 1.83 -4.13 -9.11
C ARG A 61 1.38 -5.16 -8.08
N THR A 62 1.26 -4.77 -6.81
CA THR A 62 0.80 -5.69 -5.76
C THR A 62 -0.67 -6.05 -5.95
N LEU A 63 -1.50 -5.07 -6.31
CA LEU A 63 -2.92 -5.29 -6.54
C LEU A 63 -3.18 -6.24 -7.72
N LEU A 64 -2.48 -6.05 -8.84
CA LEU A 64 -2.60 -6.91 -10.02
C LEU A 64 -2.21 -8.35 -9.71
N LYS A 65 -1.08 -8.56 -9.02
CA LYS A 65 -0.66 -9.90 -8.58
C LYS A 65 -1.73 -10.60 -7.73
N ASN A 66 -2.37 -9.87 -6.83
CA ASN A 66 -3.42 -10.43 -5.97
C ASN A 66 -4.71 -10.69 -6.76
N TYR A 67 -5.04 -9.83 -7.72
CA TYR A 67 -6.18 -10.03 -8.60
C TYR A 67 -6.02 -11.27 -9.49
N ASP A 68 -4.85 -11.45 -10.11
CA ASP A 68 -4.52 -12.60 -10.93
C ASP A 68 -4.56 -13.90 -10.12
N PHE A 69 -4.01 -13.87 -8.89
CA PHE A 69 -4.06 -15.01 -7.97
C PHE A 69 -5.49 -15.41 -7.62
N LEU A 70 -6.39 -14.45 -7.37
CA LEU A 70 -7.80 -14.73 -7.07
C LEU A 70 -8.58 -15.23 -8.29
N LYS A 71 -8.22 -14.79 -9.51
CA LYS A 71 -8.84 -15.27 -10.75
C LYS A 71 -8.41 -16.68 -11.15
N ALA A 72 -7.24 -17.12 -10.67
CA ALA A 72 -6.69 -18.44 -10.95
C ALA A 72 -7.20 -19.54 -9.98
N GLN A 73 -8.02 -19.20 -9.00
CA GLN A 73 -8.72 -20.11 -8.09
C GLN A 73 -10.16 -20.33 -8.54
#